data_AF-A0A353J7A4-F1
#
_entry.id   AF-A0A353J7A4-F1
#
_cell.length_a   1.000
_cell.length_b   1.000
_cell.length_c   1.000
_cell.angle_alpha   90.00
_cell.angle_beta   90.00
_cell.angle_gamma   90.00
#
_symmetry.space_group_name_H-M   'P 1'
#
loop_
_entity.id
_entity.type
_entity.pdbx_description
1 polymer ?
#
loop_
_entity_poly.entity_id
_entity_poly.type
_entity_poly.pdbx_seq_one_letter_code
_entity_poly.pdbx_strand_id
1 'polypeptide(L)'
;RSIATTYGEYTSSTTTLVIALPVLGGEDDDAASDYVIYRASSTQLRRVVVADEESERISGDRVIDVFLDTVAFDYDGTPPDTQAVTITIGSKGITRGVTHTANDAIIIRLRNK
;
A
#
# COMPACT_ATOMS: atom_id res chain seq x y z
N ARG A 1 25.19 -23.26 11.59
CA ARG A 1 25.55 -22.27 10.55
C ARG A 1 24.40 -21.27 10.47
N SER A 2 24.61 -20.06 10.95
CA SER A 2 23.60 -18.99 10.92
C SER A 2 23.50 -18.46 9.48
N ILE A 3 22.30 -18.39 8.92
CA ILE A 3 22.06 -17.80 7.60
C ILE A 3 21.78 -16.32 7.83
N ALA A 4 22.65 -15.45 7.33
CA ALA A 4 22.36 -14.03 7.24
C ALA A 4 21.41 -13.82 6.06
N THR A 5 20.14 -13.57 6.36
CA THR A 5 19.18 -13.07 5.38
C THR A 5 19.48 -11.59 5.17
N THR A 6 20.08 -11.25 4.04
CA THR A 6 20.27 -9.84 3.65
C THR A 6 18.99 -9.37 2.98
N TYR A 7 18.33 -8.38 3.58
CA TYR A 7 17.19 -7.67 2.98
C TYR A 7 17.72 -6.76 1.87
N GLY A 8 16.96 -6.63 0.77
CA GLY A 8 17.32 -5.71 -0.32
C GLY A 8 17.36 -4.25 0.15
N GLU A 9 18.23 -3.44 -0.45
CA GLU A 9 18.17 -1.99 -0.29
C GLU A 9 17.00 -1.44 -1.13
N TYR A 10 15.96 -0.98 -0.46
CA TYR A 10 14.80 -0.35 -1.10
C TYR A 10 15.18 0.98 -1.76
N THR A 11 14.88 1.13 -3.05
CA THR A 11 15.14 2.35 -3.82
C THR A 11 13.87 2.79 -4.57
N SER A 12 12.99 3.53 -3.90
CA SER A 12 11.88 4.22 -4.58
C SER A 12 11.63 5.61 -4.01
N SER A 13 11.27 6.55 -4.89
CA SER A 13 11.03 7.96 -4.59
C SER A 13 9.62 8.23 -4.07
N THR A 14 8.67 7.30 -4.24
CA THR A 14 7.29 7.42 -3.74
C THR A 14 7.13 6.51 -2.52
N THR A 15 7.52 7.02 -1.35
CA THR A 15 7.45 6.26 -0.09
C THR A 15 6.05 6.23 0.52
N THR A 16 5.15 7.11 0.09
CA THR A 16 3.79 7.19 0.64
C THR A 16 2.77 7.49 -0.44
N LEU A 17 1.68 6.72 -0.45
CA LEU A 17 0.45 7.01 -1.17
C LEU A 17 -0.66 7.27 -0.15
N VAL A 18 -1.39 8.37 -0.30
CA VAL A 18 -2.60 8.67 0.48
C VAL A 18 -3.78 8.69 -0.47
N ILE A 19 -4.80 7.90 -0.14
CA ILE A 19 -6.08 7.86 -0.85
C ILE A 19 -7.13 8.39 0.11
N ALA A 20 -7.73 9.53 -0.22
CA ALA A 20 -8.94 10.01 0.45
C ALA A 20 -10.15 9.33 -0.20
N LEU A 21 -11.04 8.78 0.61
CA LEU A 21 -12.27 8.12 0.20
C LEU A 21 -13.44 8.78 0.93
N PRO A 22 -14.63 8.85 0.32
CA PRO A 22 -15.84 9.25 1.04
C PRO A 22 -16.09 8.28 2.20
N VAL A 23 -16.65 8.79 3.30
CA VAL A 23 -17.03 8.00 4.49
C VAL A 23 -17.89 6.81 4.07
N LEU A 24 -17.60 5.61 4.61
CA LEU A 24 -18.37 4.42 4.24
C LEU A 24 -19.64 4.36 5.10
N GLY A 25 -20.79 4.52 4.46
CA GLY A 25 -22.08 4.35 5.13
C GLY A 25 -22.56 5.58 5.91
N GLY A 26 -21.78 6.67 5.94
CA GLY A 26 -22.19 7.97 6.43
C GLY A 26 -23.14 8.69 5.48
N GLU A 27 -23.74 9.78 5.94
CA GLU A 27 -24.38 10.75 5.04
C GLU A 27 -23.28 11.39 4.16
N ASP A 28 -23.62 11.77 2.93
CA ASP A 28 -22.70 12.51 2.05
C ASP A 28 -22.48 13.91 2.65
N ASP A 29 -21.62 14.01 3.66
CA ASP A 29 -21.06 15.26 4.14
C ASP A 29 -19.69 15.48 3.46
N ASP A 30 -19.60 16.53 2.67
CA ASP A 30 -18.43 16.88 1.83
C ASP A 30 -17.15 17.12 2.66
N ALA A 31 -17.27 17.27 3.99
CA ALA A 31 -16.14 17.55 4.87
C ALA A 31 -15.46 16.30 5.45
N ALA A 32 -16.12 15.13 5.45
CA ALA A 32 -15.62 13.93 6.11
C ALA A 32 -14.97 12.96 5.09
N SER A 33 -13.87 12.32 5.46
CA SER A 33 -13.17 11.39 4.58
C SER A 33 -12.44 10.31 5.36
N ASP A 34 -12.48 9.10 4.80
CA ASP A 34 -11.60 8.03 5.22
C ASP A 34 -10.29 8.10 4.45
N TYR A 35 -9.19 7.75 5.11
CA TYR A 35 -7.88 7.72 4.49
C TYR A 35 -7.33 6.30 4.45
N VAL A 36 -6.98 5.84 3.26
CA VAL A 36 -6.16 4.63 3.07
C VAL A 36 -4.76 5.06 2.67
N ILE A 37 -3.80 4.79 3.54
CA ILE A 37 -2.42 5.25 3.41
C ILE A 37 -1.53 4.03 3.22
N TYR A 38 -0.77 4.00 2.13
CA TYR A 38 0.28 3.02 1.90
C TYR A 38 1.62 3.66 2.15
N ARG A 39 2.42 3.07 3.04
CA ARG A 39 3.75 3.57 3.40
C ARG A 39 4.79 2.48 3.18
N ALA A 40 5.75 2.75 2.32
CA ALA A 40 6.90 1.91 2.11
C ALA A 40 8.09 2.45 2.92
N SER A 41 8.76 1.56 3.66
CA SER A 41 10.04 1.80 4.32
C SER A 41 11.13 0.97 3.67
N SER A 42 12.36 1.03 4.22
CA SER A 42 13.46 0.20 3.73
C SER A 42 13.23 -1.30 3.83
N THR A 43 12.25 -1.74 4.63
CA THR A 43 12.00 -3.17 4.88
C THR A 43 10.55 -3.56 4.81
N GLN A 44 9.58 -2.63 4.79
CA GLN A 44 8.16 -3.00 4.91
C GLN A 44 7.26 -2.11 4.07
N LEU A 45 6.24 -2.73 3.47
CA LEU A 45 5.07 -2.02 2.98
C LEU A 45 3.97 -2.16 4.01
N ARG A 46 3.41 -1.03 4.46
CA ARG A 46 2.30 -0.97 5.40
C ARG A 46 1.10 -0.31 4.77
N ARG A 47 -0.08 -0.76 5.18
CA ARG A 47 -1.36 -0.12 4.92
C ARG A 47 -1.95 0.36 6.24
N VAL A 48 -2.25 1.64 6.31
CA VAL A 48 -2.98 2.26 7.41
C VAL A 48 -4.33 2.72 6.91
N VAL A 49 -5.39 2.32 7.58
CA VAL A 49 -6.75 2.85 7.39
C VAL A 49 -7.04 3.76 8.57
N VAL A 50 -7.35 5.02 8.27
CA VAL A 50 -7.88 6.00 9.21
C VAL A 50 -9.31 6.27 8.77
N ALA A 51 -10.25 5.56 9.38
CA ALA A 51 -11.66 5.77 9.16
C ALA A 51 -12.14 6.95 10.01
N ASP A 52 -13.01 7.76 9.45
CA ASP A 52 -13.77 8.77 10.17
C ASP A 52 -14.67 8.12 11.23
N GLU A 53 -15.09 8.88 12.24
CA GLU A 53 -15.93 8.36 13.33
C GLU A 53 -17.30 7.88 12.84
N GLU A 54 -17.81 8.46 11.76
CA GLU A 54 -19.08 8.08 11.14
C GLU A 54 -18.95 6.92 10.15
N SER A 55 -17.72 6.46 9.90
CA SER A 55 -17.44 5.43 8.93
C SER A 55 -17.61 4.01 9.48
N GLU A 56 -18.22 3.16 8.68
CA GLU A 56 -18.21 1.71 8.90
C GLU A 56 -16.86 1.06 8.56
N ARG A 57 -15.90 1.79 7.97
CA ARG A 57 -14.55 1.24 7.73
C ARG A 57 -13.85 1.00 9.06
N ILE A 58 -13.14 -0.11 9.13
CA ILE A 58 -12.34 -0.45 10.32
C ILE A 58 -10.97 0.22 10.20
N SER A 59 -10.69 1.17 11.10
CA SER A 59 -9.35 1.73 11.28
C SER A 59 -8.34 0.65 11.68
N GLY A 60 -7.10 0.77 11.18
CA GLY A 60 -6.03 -0.15 11.55
C GLY A 60 -4.76 -0.06 10.72
N ASP A 61 -3.66 -0.58 11.28
CA ASP A 61 -2.36 -0.73 10.61
C ASP A 61 -2.11 -2.21 10.30
N ARG A 62 -1.69 -2.50 9.07
CA ARG A 62 -1.33 -3.84 8.61
C ARG A 62 -0.06 -3.81 7.77
N VAL A 63 0.88 -4.68 8.10
CA VAL A 63 2.02 -5.01 7.23
C VAL A 63 1.53 -5.85 6.05
N ILE A 64 1.87 -5.42 4.85
CA ILE A 64 1.55 -6.08 3.59
C ILE A 64 2.72 -6.95 3.13
N ASP A 65 3.94 -6.42 3.18
CA ASP A 65 5.18 -7.14 2.84
C ASP A 65 6.33 -6.69 3.75
N VAL A 66 7.33 -7.55 3.94
CA VAL A 66 8.54 -7.37 4.75
C VAL A 66 9.85 -7.59 3.96
N PHE A 67 9.77 -7.84 2.65
CA PHE A 67 10.92 -7.96 1.76
C PHE A 67 10.77 -7.01 0.58
N LEU A 68 11.17 -5.75 0.72
CA LEU A 68 11.02 -4.77 -0.36
C LEU A 68 12.30 -4.56 -1.16
N ASP A 69 12.16 -4.54 -2.47
CA ASP A 69 13.16 -4.07 -3.44
C ASP A 69 12.63 -2.80 -4.12
N THR A 70 11.42 -2.89 -4.69
CA THR A 70 10.75 -1.78 -5.36
C THR A 70 9.27 -1.71 -4.98
N VAL A 71 8.73 -0.49 -4.93
CA VAL A 71 7.29 -0.24 -4.81
C VAL A 71 6.93 0.83 -5.82
N ALA A 72 5.87 0.57 -6.58
CA ALA A 72 5.28 1.50 -7.53
C ALA A 72 3.77 1.57 -7.35
N PHE A 73 3.23 2.77 -7.49
CA PHE A 73 1.79 3.04 -7.49
C PHE A 73 1.39 3.44 -8.90
N ASP A 74 0.43 2.73 -9.46
CA ASP A 74 -0.13 3.02 -10.78
C ASP A 74 -1.64 3.19 -10.69
N TYR A 75 -2.18 4.13 -11.45
CA TYR A 75 -3.59 4.51 -11.41
C TYR A 75 -4.26 4.05 -12.70
N ASP A 76 -5.49 3.53 -12.61
CA ASP A 76 -6.28 3.14 -13.79
C ASP A 76 -6.91 4.34 -14.52
N GLY A 77 -6.18 5.44 -14.61
CA GLY A 77 -6.64 6.71 -15.13
C GLY A 77 -5.79 7.86 -14.62
N THR A 78 -6.25 9.08 -14.89
CA THR A 78 -5.65 10.26 -14.27
C THR A 78 -6.40 10.53 -12.95
N PRO A 79 -5.72 10.70 -11.80
CA PRO A 79 -6.39 11.24 -10.61
C PRO A 79 -7.05 12.57 -11.02
N PRO A 80 -8.34 12.85 -10.79
CA PRO A 80 -9.31 12.29 -9.82
C PRO A 80 -10.29 11.21 -10.35
N ASP A 81 -10.20 10.83 -11.63
CA ASP A 81 -11.15 9.89 -12.27
C ASP A 81 -10.78 8.41 -12.04
N THR A 82 -9.72 8.16 -11.26
CA THR A 82 -9.26 6.82 -10.92
C THR A 82 -10.35 6.03 -10.20
N GLN A 83 -10.60 4.81 -10.69
CA GLN A 83 -11.50 3.83 -10.07
C GLN A 83 -10.75 2.71 -9.36
N ALA A 84 -9.45 2.56 -9.64
CA ALA A 84 -8.57 1.63 -8.97
C ALA A 84 -7.11 2.09 -8.96
N VAL A 85 -6.44 1.77 -7.86
CA VAL A 85 -4.99 1.88 -7.75
C VAL A 85 -4.39 0.48 -7.76
N THR A 86 -3.41 0.27 -8.63
CA THR A 86 -2.56 -0.93 -8.61
C THR A 86 -1.27 -0.62 -7.89
N ILE A 87 -1.00 -1.36 -6.82
CA ILE A 87 0.26 -1.34 -6.11
C ILE A 87 1.10 -2.51 -6.60
N THR A 88 2.22 -2.22 -7.23
CA THR A 88 3.20 -3.24 -7.62
C THR A 88 4.31 -3.27 -6.60
N ILE A 89 4.60 -4.47 -6.10
CA ILE A 89 5.61 -4.75 -5.07
C ILE A 89 6.63 -5.70 -5.68
N GLY A 90 7.86 -5.24 -5.82
CA GLY A 90 9.00 -6.09 -6.13
C GLY A 90 9.71 -6.48 -4.85
N SER A 91 9.90 -7.78 -4.66
CA SER A 91 10.51 -8.36 -3.46
C SER A 91 11.75 -9.14 -3.85
N LYS A 92 12.88 -8.82 -3.22
CA LYS A 92 14.17 -9.47 -3.49
C LYS A 92 14.79 -9.98 -2.20
N GLY A 93 15.16 -11.26 -2.19
CA GLY A 93 15.77 -11.92 -1.05
C GLY A 93 16.88 -12.89 -1.46
N ILE A 94 17.82 -13.15 -0.57
CA ILE A 94 18.88 -14.13 -0.79
C ILE A 94 18.69 -15.32 0.16
N THR A 95 18.51 -16.51 -0.38
CA THR A 95 18.44 -17.76 0.39
C THR A 95 19.55 -18.69 -0.06
N ARG A 96 20.43 -19.08 0.88
CA ARG A 96 21.58 -19.98 0.61
C ARG A 96 22.48 -19.50 -0.54
N GLY A 97 22.65 -18.19 -0.69
CA GLY A 97 23.46 -17.58 -1.75
C GLY A 97 22.76 -17.45 -3.11
N VAL A 98 21.49 -17.87 -3.22
CA VAL A 98 20.68 -17.71 -4.43
C VAL A 98 19.77 -16.49 -4.25
N THR A 99 19.75 -15.61 -5.25
CA THR A 99 18.82 -14.47 -5.28
C THR A 99 17.46 -14.94 -5.78
N HIS A 100 16.42 -14.62 -5.02
CA HIS A 100 15.02 -14.83 -5.38
C HIS A 100 14.37 -13.47 -5.60
N THR A 101 13.58 -13.37 -6.66
CA THR A 101 12.76 -12.21 -6.98
C THR A 101 11.31 -12.64 -7.10
N ALA A 102 10.42 -11.92 -6.44
CA ALA A 102 8.98 -12.06 -6.57
C ALA A 102 8.38 -10.69 -6.94
N ASN A 103 7.29 -10.70 -7.69
CA ASN A 103 6.51 -9.50 -7.99
C ASN A 103 5.05 -9.78 -7.64
N ASP A 104 4.49 -8.97 -6.77
CA ASP A 104 3.09 -9.02 -6.39
C ASP A 104 2.38 -7.74 -6.82
N ALA A 105 1.11 -7.88 -7.20
CA ALA A 105 0.26 -6.76 -7.57
C ALA A 105 -1.01 -6.77 -6.71
N ILE A 106 -1.32 -5.64 -6.08
CA ILE A 106 -2.52 -5.45 -5.28
C ILE A 106 -3.39 -4.41 -5.98
N ILE A 107 -4.60 -4.80 -6.37
CA ILE A 107 -5.58 -3.88 -6.97
C ILE A 107 -6.54 -3.43 -5.87
N ILE A 108 -6.59 -2.12 -5.65
CA ILE A 108 -7.54 -1.48 -4.74
C ILE A 108 -8.54 -0.74 -5.58
N ARG A 109 -9.80 -1.19 -5.54
CA ARG A 109 -10.89 -0.47 -6.20
C ARG A 109 -11.37 0.66 -5.29
N LEU A 110 -11.28 1.87 -5.80
CA LEU A 110 -11.86 3.09 -5.25
C LEU A 110 -13.36 3.01 -5.54
N ARG A 111 -14.12 2.42 -4.62
CA ARG A 111 -15.58 2.51 -4.71
C ARG A 111 -15.99 3.86 -4.13
N ASN A 112 -16.26 4.82 -5.01
CA ASN A 112 -17.24 5.85 -4.70
C ASN A 112 -18.60 5.16 -4.75
N LYS A 113 -19.41 5.36 -3.71
CA LYS A 113 -20.85 5.10 -3.84
C LYS A 113 -21.46 6.25 -4.63
#